data_AF-A0A4Q2D7F5-F1
#
_entry.id   AF-A0A4Q2D7F5-F1
#
_cell.length_a   1.000
_cell.length_b   1.000
_cell.length_c   1.000
_cell.angle_alpha   90.00
_cell.angle_beta   90.00
_cell.angle_gamma   90.00
#
_symmetry.space_group_name_H-M   'P 1'
#
loop_
_entity.id
_entity.type
_entity.pdbx_description
1 polymer ?
#
loop_
_entity_poly.entity_id
_entity_poly.type
_entity_poly.pdbx_seq_one_letter_code
_entity_poly.pdbx_strand_id
1 'polypeptide(L)' 'AASSSTEDCVEPDSFGFVDETGKEHVAKITEANKKAIYGAVAKGDVAALKTEAAATA' A
#
# COMPACT_ATOMS: atom_id res chain seq x y z
N ALA A 1 -2.64 28.89 14.73
CA ALA A 1 -2.04 27.58 14.43
C ALA A 1 -2.56 27.15 13.07
N ALA A 2 -1.73 27.26 12.03
CA ALA A 2 -2.05 26.59 10.77
C ALA A 2 -1.65 25.13 10.98
N SER A 3 -2.63 24.26 11.23
CA SER A 3 -2.42 22.82 11.04
C SER A 3 -2.16 22.64 9.56
N SER A 4 -0.88 22.54 9.21
CA SER A 4 -0.45 22.30 7.84
C SER A 4 -0.84 20.87 7.52
N SER A 5 -1.97 20.69 6.85
CA SER A 5 -2.45 19.40 6.31
C SER A 5 -1.56 18.92 5.15
N THR A 6 -0.25 18.89 5.37
CA THR A 6 0.76 18.39 4.44
C THR A 6 1.06 16.90 4.68
N GLU A 7 0.55 16.33 5.78
CA GLU A 7 0.86 14.96 6.21
C GLU A 7 -0.04 13.85 5.63
N ASP A 8 -1.09 14.14 4.85
CA ASP A 8 -2.05 13.10 4.42
C ASP A 8 -2.13 12.87 2.91
N CYS A 9 -1.22 13.48 2.13
CA CYS A 9 -1.13 13.15 0.71
C CYS A 9 -0.36 11.83 0.55
N VAL A 10 -1.09 10.71 0.54
CA VAL A 10 -0.55 9.42 0.09
C VAL A 10 0.07 9.65 -1.30
N GLU A 11 1.34 9.25 -1.47
CA GLU A 11 1.99 9.36 -2.76
C GLU A 11 1.13 8.67 -3.83
N PRO A 12 0.93 9.30 -5.00
CA PRO A 12 0.17 8.69 -6.09
C PRO A 12 0.78 7.35 -6.46
N ASP A 13 -0.07 6.44 -6.97
CA ASP A 13 0.34 5.07 -7.29
C ASP A 13 0.97 4.34 -6.10
N SER A 14 0.36 4.44 -4.92
CA SER A 14 0.71 3.62 -3.74
C SER A 14 -0.47 2.78 -3.28
N PHE A 15 -0.20 1.66 -2.61
CA PHE A 15 -1.20 0.85 -1.93
C PHE A 15 -0.83 0.72 -0.46
N GLY A 16 -1.86 0.54 0.39
CA GLY A 16 -1.67 0.30 1.80
C GLY A 16 -2.50 -0.87 2.33
N PHE A 17 -2.00 -1.52 3.37
CA PHE A 17 -2.75 -2.54 4.11
C PHE A 17 -2.39 -2.48 5.59
N VAL A 18 -3.34 -2.91 6.43
CA VAL A 18 -3.10 -3.09 7.87
C VAL A 18 -2.84 -4.57 8.12
N ASP A 19 -1.75 -4.84 8.80
CA ASP A 19 -1.35 -6.17 9.22
C ASP A 19 -2.07 -6.60 10.52
N GLU A 20 -2.00 -7.88 10.87
CA GLU A 20 -2.65 -8.46 12.06
C GLU A 20 -2.16 -7.83 13.39
N THR A 21 -0.99 -7.20 13.41
CA THR A 21 -0.50 -6.44 14.57
C THR A 21 -1.11 -5.05 14.69
N GLY A 22 -1.97 -4.65 13.74
CA GLY A 22 -2.51 -3.30 13.62
C GLY A 22 -1.54 -2.30 12.96
N LYS A 23 -0.40 -2.78 12.44
CA LYS A 23 0.59 -1.94 11.77
C LYS A 23 0.16 -1.61 10.34
N GLU A 24 0.20 -0.33 9.99
CA GLU A 24 -0.01 0.13 8.62
C GLU A 24 1.25 -0.05 7.77
N HIS A 25 1.06 -0.55 6.56
CA HIS A 25 2.10 -0.69 5.56
C HIS A 25 1.67 0.06 4.31
N VAL A 26 2.56 0.87 3.75
CA VAL A 26 2.36 1.59 2.49
C VAL A 26 3.53 1.28 1.56
N ALA A 27 3.23 0.91 0.31
CA ALA A 27 4.23 0.59 -0.69
C ALA A 27 3.83 1.12 -2.07
N LYS A 28 4.82 1.30 -2.95
CA LYS A 28 4.61 1.86 -4.30
C LYS A 28 4.11 0.82 -5.29
N ILE A 29 3.14 1.24 -6.09
CA ILE A 29 2.68 0.55 -7.28
C ILE A 29 3.59 0.98 -8.44
N THR A 30 4.18 -0.01 -9.09
CA THR A 30 4.96 0.11 -10.32
C THR A 30 4.20 -0.61 -11.44
N GLU A 31 4.54 -0.36 -12.70
CA GLU A 31 3.90 -1.09 -13.81
C GLU A 31 4.08 -2.61 -13.71
N ALA A 32 5.18 -3.08 -13.11
CA ALA A 32 5.48 -4.49 -12.95
C ALA A 32 4.56 -5.20 -11.94
N ASN A 33 4.22 -4.54 -10.83
CA ASN A 33 3.41 -5.14 -9.75
C ASN A 33 1.92 -4.71 -9.79
N LYS A 34 1.57 -3.72 -10.63
CA LYS A 34 0.22 -3.15 -10.76
C LYS A 34 -0.88 -4.20 -10.84
N LYS A 35 -0.73 -5.18 -11.75
CA LYS A 35 -1.73 -6.23 -11.97
C LYS A 35 -1.89 -7.15 -10.76
N ALA A 36 -0.80 -7.47 -10.07
CA ALA A 36 -0.83 -8.31 -8.87
C ALA A 36 -1.53 -7.59 -7.71
N ILE A 37 -1.15 -6.33 -7.46
CA ILE A 37 -1.71 -5.50 -6.40
C ILE A 37 -3.21 -5.30 -6.58
N TYR A 38 -3.68 -4.86 -7.77
CA TYR A 38 -5.12 -4.69 -7.99
C TYR A 38 -5.90 -6.00 -7.89
N GLY A 39 -5.31 -7.12 -8.33
CA GLY A 39 -5.90 -8.44 -8.18
C GLY A 39 -6.02 -8.89 -6.71
N ALA A 40 -5.03 -8.55 -5.88
CA ALA A 40 -5.02 -8.85 -4.46
C ALA A 40 -6.01 -7.95 -3.69
N VAL A 41 -6.05 -6.64 -3.97
CA VAL A 41 -7.02 -5.70 -3.38
C VAL A 41 -8.45 -6.14 -3.67
N ALA A 42 -8.77 -6.51 -4.91
CA ALA A 42 -10.11 -6.95 -5.29
C ALA A 42 -10.58 -8.22 -4.54
N LYS A 43 -9.64 -9.03 -4.05
CA LYS A 43 -9.90 -10.27 -3.30
C LYS A 43 -9.74 -10.11 -1.78
N GLY A 44 -9.23 -8.97 -1.30
CA GLY A 44 -8.82 -8.80 0.08
C GLY A 44 -7.62 -9.67 0.49
N ASP A 45 -6.75 -10.04 -0.47
CA ASP A 45 -5.65 -10.96 -0.25
C ASP A 45 -4.42 -10.25 0.36
N VAL A 46 -4.45 -10.06 1.68
CA VAL A 46 -3.41 -9.35 2.44
C VAL A 46 -2.05 -10.06 2.35
N ALA A 47 -2.01 -11.38 2.18
CA ALA A 47 -0.76 -12.12 2.03
C ALA A 47 -0.03 -11.73 0.74
N ALA A 48 -0.75 -11.64 -0.38
CA ALA A 48 -0.19 -11.16 -1.64
C ALA A 48 0.26 -9.68 -1.55
N LEU A 49 -0.51 -8.82 -0.87
CA LEU A 49 -0.12 -7.42 -0.64
C LEU A 49 1.18 -7.31 0.19
N LYS A 50 1.36 -8.16 1.22
CA LYS A 50 2.61 -8.26 1.99
C LYS A 50 3.79 -8.66 1.10
N THR A 51 3.60 -9.65 0.21
CA THR A 51 4.65 -10.10 -0.72
C THR A 51 5.07 -8.99 -1.67
N GLU A 52 4.12 -8.30 -2.30
CA GLU A 52 4.44 -7.23 -3.26
C GLU A 52 5.10 -6.03 -2.55
N ALA A 53 4.66 -5.69 -1.33
CA ALA A 53 5.28 -4.63 -0.55
C ALA A 53 6.74 -4.95 -0.17
N ALA A 54 7.01 -6.19 0.23
CA ALA A 54 8.37 -6.64 0.56
C ALA A 54 9.29 -6.67 -0.67
N ALA A 55 8.76 -6.92 -1.87
CA ALA A 55 9.52 -6.90 -3.11
C ALA A 55 9.91 -5.49 -3.57
N THR A 56 9.25 -4.46 -3.06
CA THR A 56 9.53 -3.04 -3.35
C THR A 56 10.34 -2.30 -2.28
N ALA A 57 10.69 -2.98 -1.17
CA ALA A 57 11.39 -2.40 -0.02
C ALA A 57 12.92 -2.33 -0.21
#